data_AF-A0A835X0S9-F1
#
_entry.id   AF-A0A835X0S9-F1
#
_cell.length_a   1.000
_cell.length_b   1.000
_cell.length_c   1.000
_cell.angle_alpha   90.00
_cell.angle_beta   90.00
_cell.angle_gamma   90.00
#
_symmetry.space_group_name_H-M   'P 1'
#
loop_
_entity.id
_entity.type
_entity.pdbx_description
1 polymer ?
#
loop_
_entity_poly.entity_id
_entity_poly.type
_entity_poly.pdbx_seq_one_letter_code
_entity_poly.pdbx_strand_id
1 'polypeptide(L)'
;MEGFGSEKAGLQTNDIITKINDVKIISPIDFQKEKLKPGDTATVTVLRAEQELQFTVEILPSPDDPERGLIGIMRDNTLAFIPIYNFIEWNNFEVSMFLLWLWMISFFIGIINMLPLPILDGGKFIHSIIDKKISEKAVNAVMWGIYGLTFTIFGLNIALSYMKTGWFTI
;
A
#
# COMPACT_ATOMS: atom_id res chain seq x y z
N MET A 1 -0.39 2.71 -27.20
CA MET A 1 -0.30 1.48 -28.02
C MET A 1 0.22 1.90 -29.37
N GLU A 2 1.14 1.14 -29.97
CA GLU A 2 1.71 1.48 -31.27
C GLU A 2 0.61 1.54 -32.36
N GLY A 3 0.62 2.59 -33.18
CA GLY A 3 -0.26 2.77 -34.33
C GLY A 3 -1.63 3.39 -34.04
N PHE A 4 -1.95 3.69 -32.78
CA PHE A 4 -3.23 4.31 -32.41
C PHE A 4 -3.21 5.85 -32.54
N GLY A 5 -4.40 6.46 -32.57
CA GLY A 5 -4.54 7.92 -32.65
C GLY A 5 -3.80 8.65 -31.52
N SER A 6 -3.75 8.07 -30.31
CA SER A 6 -3.06 8.64 -29.16
C SER A 6 -1.57 8.88 -29.39
N GLU A 7 -0.88 7.90 -29.98
CA GLU A 7 0.54 8.00 -30.30
C GLU A 7 0.79 9.01 -31.43
N LYS A 8 -0.02 8.98 -32.49
CA LYS A 8 0.05 9.95 -33.59
C LYS A 8 -0.15 11.39 -33.11
N ALA A 9 -0.98 11.58 -32.09
CA ALA A 9 -1.24 12.87 -31.48
C ALA A 9 -0.10 13.35 -30.55
N GLY A 10 0.89 12.51 -30.23
CA GLY A 10 2.02 12.86 -29.37
C GLY A 10 1.78 12.66 -27.87
N LEU A 11 0.76 11.87 -27.50
CA LEU A 11 0.59 11.42 -26.12
C LEU A 11 1.74 10.47 -25.75
N GLN A 12 2.27 10.65 -24.55
CA GLN A 12 3.40 9.88 -24.03
C GLN A 12 2.98 8.97 -22.89
N THR A 13 3.76 7.92 -22.65
CA THR A 13 3.63 7.10 -21.45
C THR A 13 3.78 7.98 -20.21
N ASN A 14 2.94 7.73 -19.19
CA ASN A 14 2.84 8.48 -17.93
C ASN A 14 2.17 9.87 -18.01
N ASP A 15 1.57 10.25 -19.14
CA ASP A 15 0.68 11.41 -19.18
C ASP A 15 -0.55 11.18 -18.28
N ILE A 16 -0.85 12.14 -17.40
CA ILE A 16 -2.03 12.08 -16.53
C ILE A 16 -3.21 12.73 -17.25
N ILE A 17 -4.20 11.95 -17.67
CA ILE A 17 -5.38 12.47 -18.37
C ILE A 17 -6.34 13.10 -17.37
N THR A 18 -6.66 14.38 -17.55
CA THR A 18 -7.55 15.14 -16.66
C THR A 18 -8.91 15.41 -17.28
N LYS A 19 -9.00 15.45 -18.62
CA LYS A 19 -10.24 15.74 -19.36
C LYS A 19 -10.23 15.05 -20.72
N ILE A 20 -11.40 14.59 -21.16
CA ILE A 20 -11.66 14.17 -22.55
C ILE A 20 -12.89 14.94 -23.01
N ASN A 21 -12.75 15.72 -24.08
CA ASN A 21 -13.74 16.69 -24.55
C ASN A 21 -14.18 17.61 -23.40
N ASP A 22 -15.44 17.50 -22.99
CA ASP A 22 -16.02 18.25 -21.88
C ASP A 22 -16.17 17.43 -20.58
N VAL A 23 -15.78 16.16 -20.60
CA VAL A 23 -15.86 15.27 -19.46
C VAL A 23 -14.56 15.29 -18.67
N LYS A 24 -14.65 15.72 -17.40
CA LYS A 24 -13.54 15.61 -16.45
C LYS A 24 -13.34 14.14 -16.06
N ILE A 25 -12.11 13.68 -16.19
CA ILE A 25 -11.74 12.30 -15.89
C ILE A 25 -11.06 12.26 -14.53
N ILE A 26 -11.69 11.59 -13.56
CA ILE A 26 -11.14 11.37 -12.22
C ILE A 26 -10.90 9.87 -12.00
N SER A 27 -11.75 9.04 -12.57
CA SER A 27 -11.71 7.60 -12.45
C SER A 27 -11.86 6.92 -13.81
N PRO A 28 -11.44 5.65 -13.95
CA PRO A 28 -11.63 4.88 -15.19
C PRO A 28 -13.10 4.76 -15.61
N ILE A 29 -14.05 4.89 -14.68
CA ILE A 29 -15.49 4.85 -14.98
C ILE A 29 -15.92 6.08 -15.77
N ASP A 30 -15.23 7.22 -15.59
CA ASP A 30 -15.55 8.46 -16.30
C ASP A 30 -15.27 8.35 -17.80
N PHE A 31 -14.34 7.47 -18.22
CA PHE A 31 -14.10 7.19 -19.64
C PHE A 31 -15.31 6.59 -20.34
N GLN A 32 -16.19 5.88 -19.62
CA GLN A 32 -17.40 5.29 -20.21
C GLN A 32 -18.52 6.31 -20.40
N LYS A 33 -18.42 7.49 -19.77
CA LYS A 33 -19.41 8.56 -19.90
C LYS A 33 -19.36 9.23 -21.26
N GLU A 34 -18.17 9.29 -21.86
CA GLU A 34 -17.97 9.83 -23.20
C GLU A 34 -18.06 8.71 -24.24
N LYS A 35 -19.10 8.74 -25.08
CA LYS A 35 -19.27 7.77 -26.16
C LYS A 35 -18.52 8.24 -27.40
N LEU A 36 -17.37 7.63 -27.65
CA LEU A 36 -16.51 7.94 -28.78
C LEU A 36 -16.91 7.09 -29.99
N LYS A 37 -17.10 7.74 -31.14
CA LYS A 37 -17.40 7.08 -32.39
C LYS A 37 -16.14 6.96 -33.24
N PRO A 38 -15.94 5.83 -33.95
CA PRO A 38 -14.87 5.72 -34.92
C PRO A 38 -14.96 6.81 -36.00
N GLY A 39 -13.82 7.42 -36.34
CA GLY A 39 -13.71 8.48 -37.34
C GLY A 39 -13.91 9.91 -36.82
N ASP A 40 -14.35 10.07 -35.56
CA ASP A 40 -14.40 11.39 -34.91
C ASP A 40 -13.02 11.75 -34.31
N THR A 41 -12.86 13.01 -33.91
CA THR A 41 -11.71 13.48 -33.12
C THR A 41 -12.14 13.81 -31.70
N ALA A 42 -11.29 13.49 -30.72
CA ALA A 42 -11.49 13.86 -29.32
C ALA A 42 -10.35 14.74 -28.81
N THR A 43 -10.69 15.74 -28.01
CA THR A 43 -9.70 16.59 -27.33
C THR A 43 -9.34 15.96 -25.99
N VAL A 44 -8.10 15.53 -25.84
CA VAL A 44 -7.58 14.94 -24.59
C VAL A 44 -6.68 15.97 -23.90
N THR A 45 -7.08 16.38 -22.70
CA THR A 45 -6.24 17.21 -21.82
C THR A 45 -5.44 16.32 -20.90
N VAL A 46 -4.12 16.53 -20.89
CA VAL A 46 -3.19 15.81 -20.02
C VAL A 46 -2.36 16.77 -19.20
N LEU A 47 -1.92 16.29 -18.04
CA LEU A 47 -0.95 16.96 -17.19
C LEU A 47 0.41 16.28 -17.37
N ARG A 48 1.37 16.99 -17.95
CA ARG A 48 2.76 16.53 -18.14
C ARG A 48 3.70 17.54 -17.50
N ALA A 49 4.50 17.09 -16.53
CA ALA A 49 5.41 17.96 -15.76
C ALA A 49 4.72 19.23 -15.22
N GLU A 50 3.54 19.05 -14.61
CA GLU A 50 2.69 20.12 -14.06
C GLU A 50 2.11 21.13 -15.08
N GLN A 51 2.32 20.91 -16.37
CA GLN A 51 1.71 21.72 -17.43
C GLN A 51 0.53 20.99 -18.05
N GLU A 52 -0.58 21.70 -18.22
CA GLU A 52 -1.72 21.19 -18.98
C GLU A 52 -1.45 21.32 -20.48
N LEU A 53 -1.47 20.18 -21.17
CA LEU A 53 -1.33 20.08 -22.61
C LEU A 53 -2.62 19.50 -23.19
N GLN A 54 -3.01 20.00 -24.36
CA GLN A 54 -4.18 19.50 -25.09
C GLN A 54 -3.74 18.85 -26.38
N PHE A 55 -4.23 17.65 -26.62
CA PHE A 55 -3.96 16.88 -27.81
C PHE A 55 -5.27 16.54 -28.51
N THR A 56 -5.31 16.73 -29.82
CA THR A 56 -6.44 16.28 -30.64
C THR A 56 -6.12 14.89 -31.14
N VAL A 57 -6.93 13.92 -30.73
CA VAL A 57 -6.70 12.50 -31.00
C VAL A 57 -7.78 11.97 -31.93
N GLU A 58 -7.37 11.30 -33.00
CA GLU A 58 -8.27 10.59 -33.91
C GLU A 58 -8.78 9.30 -33.25
N ILE A 59 -10.08 9.06 -33.32
CA ILE A 59 -10.71 7.85 -32.77
C ILE A 59 -10.73 6.76 -33.83
N LEU A 60 -10.03 5.66 -33.56
CA LEU A 60 -9.98 4.50 -34.44
C LEU A 60 -11.05 3.47 -34.05
N PRO A 61 -11.55 2.64 -34.98
CA PRO A 61 -12.45 1.54 -34.63
C PRO A 61 -11.75 0.51 -33.73
N SER A 62 -12.47 -0.05 -32.77
CA SER A 62 -11.95 -1.15 -31.95
C SER A 62 -11.75 -2.41 -32.78
N PRO A 63 -10.61 -3.12 -32.66
CA PRO A 63 -10.42 -4.43 -33.29
C PRO A 63 -11.50 -5.45 -32.89
N ASP A 64 -12.00 -5.36 -31.65
CA ASP A 64 -12.99 -6.30 -31.09
C ASP A 64 -14.45 -5.88 -31.37
N ASP A 65 -14.69 -4.59 -31.60
CA ASP A 65 -16.04 -4.01 -31.82
C ASP A 65 -15.95 -2.77 -32.72
N PRO A 66 -16.16 -2.90 -34.04
CA PRO A 66 -16.00 -1.79 -34.97
C PRO A 66 -16.94 -0.60 -34.72
N GLU A 67 -18.01 -0.75 -33.94
CA GLU A 67 -18.91 0.35 -33.57
C GLU A 67 -18.39 1.18 -32.38
N ARG A 68 -17.39 0.67 -31.64
CA ARG A 68 -16.76 1.36 -30.52
C ARG A 68 -15.49 2.08 -30.95
N GLY A 69 -15.41 3.35 -30.60
CA GLY A 69 -14.20 4.15 -30.77
C GLY A 69 -13.13 3.82 -29.73
N LEU A 70 -11.88 3.70 -30.18
CA LEU A 70 -10.68 3.58 -29.35
C LEU A 70 -9.75 4.79 -29.55
N ILE A 71 -9.40 5.43 -28.43
CA ILE A 71 -8.33 6.45 -28.39
C ILE A 71 -6.94 5.79 -28.40
N GLY A 72 -6.83 4.55 -27.88
CA GLY A 72 -5.55 3.86 -27.70
C GLY A 72 -4.81 4.27 -26.41
N ILE A 73 -5.57 4.63 -25.37
CA ILE A 73 -5.09 4.92 -24.02
C ILE A 73 -5.37 3.69 -23.16
N MET A 74 -4.32 3.14 -22.54
CA MET A 74 -4.47 2.06 -21.56
C MET A 74 -4.23 2.60 -20.17
N ARG A 75 -5.04 2.15 -19.22
CA ARG A 75 -4.78 2.40 -17.81
C ARG A 75 -3.53 1.64 -17.41
N ASP A 76 -2.58 2.33 -16.77
CA ASP A 76 -1.60 1.64 -15.97
C ASP A 76 -2.31 1.06 -14.74
N ASN A 77 -2.43 -0.27 -14.74
CA ASN A 77 -3.08 -1.01 -13.67
C ASN A 77 -2.07 -1.40 -12.57
N THR A 78 -0.83 -0.90 -12.63
CA THR A 78 0.02 -0.89 -11.46
C THR A 78 -0.72 -0.11 -10.38
N LEU A 79 -0.91 -0.71 -9.20
CA LEU A 79 -1.46 -0.02 -8.03
C LEU A 79 -0.43 0.98 -7.46
N ALA A 80 0.40 1.58 -8.32
CA ALA A 80 1.43 2.53 -7.95
C ALA A 80 0.74 3.83 -7.56
N PHE A 81 0.63 4.05 -6.26
CA PHE A 81 0.31 5.35 -5.69
C PHE A 81 1.34 6.36 -6.21
N ILE A 82 0.89 7.40 -6.94
CA ILE A 82 1.74 8.51 -7.38
C ILE A 82 1.66 9.60 -6.31
N PRO A 83 2.70 9.78 -5.47
CA PRO A 83 2.68 10.80 -4.43
C PRO A 83 2.69 12.21 -5.02
N ILE A 84 1.96 13.15 -4.40
CA ILE A 84 1.95 14.58 -4.77
C ILE A 84 3.35 15.19 -4.60
N TYR A 85 4.11 14.73 -3.60
CA TYR A 85 5.50 15.11 -3.37
C TYR A 85 6.39 13.87 -3.49
N ASN A 86 7.11 13.76 -4.60
CA ASN A 86 7.93 12.58 -4.94
C ASN A 86 9.40 12.73 -4.48
N PHE A 87 9.63 13.07 -3.21
CA PHE A 87 10.99 13.19 -2.66
C PHE A 87 11.60 11.84 -2.27
N ILE A 88 10.78 10.79 -2.17
CA ILE A 88 11.21 9.41 -2.00
C ILE A 88 10.87 8.66 -3.27
N GLU A 89 11.87 8.03 -3.87
CA GLU A 89 11.69 7.10 -4.99
C GLU A 89 11.07 5.79 -4.49
N TRP A 90 9.75 5.78 -4.31
CA TRP A 90 9.01 4.61 -3.79
C TRP A 90 9.04 3.38 -4.73
N ASN A 91 9.43 3.58 -6.00
CA ASN A 91 9.68 2.52 -6.96
C ASN A 91 11.02 1.81 -6.74
N ASN A 92 11.89 2.32 -5.86
CA ASN A 92 13.14 1.69 -5.51
C ASN A 92 12.87 0.48 -4.58
N PHE A 93 13.19 -0.72 -5.06
CA PHE A 93 12.96 -1.97 -4.36
C PHE A 93 13.81 -2.05 -3.09
N GLU A 94 15.06 -1.60 -3.14
CA GLU A 94 15.99 -1.62 -2.01
C GLU A 94 15.51 -0.73 -0.87
N VAL A 95 15.03 0.48 -1.17
CA VAL A 95 14.46 1.41 -0.18
C VAL A 95 13.21 0.80 0.45
N SER A 96 12.30 0.27 -0.38
CA SER A 96 11.07 -0.36 0.12
C SER A 96 11.37 -1.57 1.01
N MET A 97 12.32 -2.41 0.60
CA MET A 97 12.74 -3.59 1.37
C MET A 97 13.42 -3.20 2.68
N PHE A 98 14.27 -2.17 2.67
CA PHE A 98 14.91 -1.63 3.86
C PHE A 98 13.88 -1.08 4.86
N LEU A 99 12.91 -0.29 4.38
CA LEU A 99 11.85 0.25 5.23
C LEU A 99 10.95 -0.85 5.79
N LEU A 100 10.63 -1.88 5.00
CA LEU A 100 9.91 -3.05 5.48
C LEU A 100 10.68 -3.78 6.59
N TRP A 101 11.99 -3.96 6.41
CA TRP A 101 12.84 -4.60 7.40
C TRP A 101 12.92 -3.79 8.70
N LEU A 102 13.10 -2.47 8.60
CA LEU A 102 13.09 -1.55 9.74
C LEU A 102 11.74 -1.64 10.47
N TRP A 103 10.64 -1.58 9.72
CA TRP A 103 9.29 -1.70 10.27
C TRP A 103 9.11 -3.03 11.02
N MET A 104 9.53 -4.15 10.42
CA MET A 104 9.45 -5.46 11.06
C MET A 104 10.21 -5.49 12.39
N ILE A 105 11.45 -5.01 12.41
CA ILE A 105 12.28 -4.99 13.63
C ILE A 105 11.62 -4.12 14.70
N SER A 106 11.23 -2.90 14.36
CA SER A 106 10.56 -2.00 15.31
C SER A 106 9.28 -2.61 15.86
N PHE A 107 8.49 -3.26 15.00
CA PHE A 107 7.26 -3.93 15.38
C PHE A 107 7.51 -5.09 16.35
N PHE A 108 8.46 -5.97 16.06
CA PHE A 108 8.79 -7.11 16.94
C PHE A 108 9.41 -6.69 18.26
N ILE A 109 10.30 -5.71 18.28
CA ILE A 109 10.85 -5.13 19.52
C ILE A 109 9.72 -4.55 20.36
N GLY A 110 8.77 -3.85 19.72
CA GLY A 110 7.57 -3.33 20.37
C GLY A 110 6.73 -4.43 21.02
N ILE A 111 6.45 -5.52 20.30
CA ILE A 111 5.71 -6.67 20.83
C ILE A 111 6.44 -7.28 22.04
N ILE A 112 7.74 -7.54 21.91
CA ILE A 112 8.52 -8.13 23.00
C ILE A 112 8.49 -7.21 24.22
N ASN A 113 8.71 -5.91 24.06
CA ASN A 113 8.68 -4.95 25.17
C ASN A 113 7.31 -4.80 25.82
N MET A 114 6.23 -5.14 25.12
CA MET A 114 4.87 -5.18 25.67
C MET A 114 4.53 -6.48 26.39
N LEU A 115 5.43 -7.48 26.40
CA LEU A 115 5.25 -8.66 27.22
C LEU A 115 5.22 -8.28 28.71
N PRO A 116 4.32 -8.89 29.50
CA PRO A 116 4.18 -8.58 30.90
C PRO A 116 5.27 -9.31 31.70
N LEU A 117 6.49 -8.80 31.62
CA LEU A 117 7.67 -9.29 32.34
C LEU A 117 8.29 -8.14 33.16
N PRO A 118 9.00 -8.44 34.26
CA PRO A 118 9.51 -7.41 35.18
C PRO A 118 10.46 -6.38 34.55
N ILE A 119 11.29 -6.84 33.59
CA ILE A 119 12.32 -6.01 32.94
C ILE A 119 11.71 -5.17 31.81
N LEU A 120 10.55 -5.55 31.30
CA LEU A 120 9.93 -5.00 30.10
C LEU A 120 8.84 -3.98 30.45
N ASP A 121 8.52 -3.12 29.49
CA ASP A 121 7.60 -2.01 29.71
C ASP A 121 6.14 -2.47 29.88
N GLY A 122 5.75 -3.61 29.29
CA GLY A 122 4.46 -4.24 29.51
C GLY A 122 4.20 -4.61 30.98
N GLY A 123 5.23 -5.01 31.72
CA GLY A 123 5.12 -5.29 33.16
C GLY A 123 4.83 -4.02 33.97
N LYS A 124 5.56 -2.93 33.70
CA LYS A 124 5.35 -1.61 34.33
C LYS A 124 3.98 -1.02 33.98
N PHE A 125 3.53 -1.23 32.74
CA PHE A 125 2.23 -0.79 32.26
C PHE A 125 1.09 -1.47 33.04
N ILE A 126 1.11 -2.80 33.15
CA ILE A 126 0.09 -3.54 33.92
C ILE A 126 0.12 -3.12 35.39
N HIS A 127 1.32 -3.05 35.99
CA HIS A 127 1.48 -2.58 37.36
C HIS A 127 0.78 -1.22 37.57
N SER A 128 1.04 -0.25 36.70
CA SER A 128 0.48 1.10 36.80
C SER A 128 -1.06 1.13 36.68
N ILE A 129 -1.65 0.19 35.94
CA ILE A 129 -3.11 0.07 35.81
C ILE A 129 -3.76 -0.48 37.07
N ILE A 130 -3.12 -1.48 37.70
CA ILE A 130 -3.70 -2.19 38.84
C ILE A 130 -3.35 -1.55 40.18
N ASP A 131 -2.22 -0.85 40.27
CA ASP A 131 -1.70 -0.25 41.50
C ASP A 131 -2.67 0.70 42.20
N LYS A 132 -3.47 1.45 41.42
CA LYS A 132 -4.49 2.36 41.97
C LYS A 132 -5.84 1.71 42.26
N LYS A 133 -6.02 0.43 41.92
CA LYS A 133 -7.31 -0.27 42.00
C LYS A 133 -7.39 -1.24 43.17
N ILE A 134 -6.27 -1.75 43.64
CA ILE A 134 -6.19 -2.78 44.68
C ILE A 134 -5.03 -2.50 45.65
N SER A 135 -4.95 -3.25 46.75
CA SER A 135 -3.86 -3.10 47.72
C SER A 135 -2.51 -3.54 47.15
N GLU A 136 -1.41 -2.93 47.59
CA GLU A 136 -0.04 -3.26 47.14
C GLU A 136 0.29 -4.76 47.27
N LYS A 137 -0.20 -5.43 48.32
CA LYS A 137 -0.02 -6.87 48.50
C LYS A 137 -0.71 -7.68 47.41
N ALA A 138 -1.91 -7.25 46.99
CA ALA A 138 -2.65 -7.87 45.91
C ALA A 138 -2.01 -7.57 44.54
N VAL A 139 -1.51 -6.34 44.31
CA VAL A 139 -0.72 -5.97 43.11
C VAL A 139 0.46 -6.91 42.95
N ASN A 140 1.28 -7.05 43.99
CA ASN A 140 2.47 -7.90 43.96
C ASN A 140 2.11 -9.37 43.68
N ALA A 141 1.07 -9.90 44.33
CA ALA A 141 0.62 -11.27 44.10
C ALA A 141 0.16 -11.49 42.65
N VAL A 142 -0.62 -10.56 42.09
CA VAL A 142 -1.09 -10.61 40.70
C VAL A 142 0.08 -10.51 39.72
N MET A 143 1.01 -9.57 39.93
CA MET A 143 2.17 -9.39 39.06
C MET A 143 3.06 -10.64 39.03
N TRP A 144 3.36 -11.23 40.20
CA TRP A 144 4.13 -12.48 40.25
C TRP A 144 3.42 -13.64 39.55
N GLY A 145 2.08 -13.72 39.65
CA GLY A 145 1.29 -14.68 38.90
C GLY A 145 1.38 -14.48 37.38
N ILE A 146 1.23 -13.23 36.91
CA ILE A 146 1.34 -12.88 35.49
C ILE A 146 2.74 -13.18 34.96
N TYR A 147 3.78 -12.83 35.72
CA TYR A 147 5.17 -13.09 35.34
C TYR A 147 5.45 -14.59 35.22
N GLY A 148 5.04 -15.38 36.21
CA GLY A 148 5.21 -16.83 36.19
C GLY A 148 4.48 -17.49 35.02
N LEU A 149 3.23 -17.09 34.77
CA LEU A 149 2.44 -17.59 33.65
C LEU A 149 3.09 -17.24 32.31
N THR A 150 3.48 -15.98 32.13
CA THR A 150 4.07 -15.48 30.88
C THR A 150 5.39 -16.17 30.59
N PHE A 151 6.26 -16.30 31.60
CA PHE A 151 7.53 -16.99 31.46
C PHE A 151 7.34 -18.47 31.14
N THR A 152 6.37 -19.13 31.78
CA THR A 152 6.05 -20.54 31.53
C THR A 152 5.51 -20.75 30.11
N ILE A 153 4.53 -19.96 29.68
CA ILE A 153 3.97 -20.05 28.32
C ILE A 153 5.06 -19.76 27.28
N PHE A 154 5.86 -18.72 27.48
CA PHE A 154 6.93 -18.35 26.56
C PHE A 154 7.99 -19.45 26.45
N GLY A 155 8.49 -19.94 27.58
CA GLY A 155 9.46 -21.03 27.64
C GLY A 155 8.92 -22.34 27.05
N LEU A 156 7.66 -22.68 27.35
CA LEU A 156 6.99 -23.86 26.78
C LEU A 156 6.81 -23.73 25.27
N ASN A 157 6.43 -22.56 24.74
CA ASN A 157 6.32 -22.37 23.30
C ASN A 157 7.66 -22.59 22.59
N ILE A 158 8.74 -22.07 23.18
CA ILE A 158 10.10 -22.28 22.67
C ILE A 158 10.46 -23.78 22.73
N ALA A 159 10.29 -24.41 23.89
CA ALA A 159 10.61 -25.82 24.08
C ALA A 159 9.80 -26.75 23.16
N LEU A 160 8.49 -26.53 23.04
CA LEU A 160 7.60 -27.30 22.16
C LEU A 160 7.94 -27.09 20.70
N SER A 161 8.28 -25.86 20.30
CA SER A 161 8.78 -25.60 18.95
C SER A 161 10.03 -26.43 18.71
N TYR A 162 11.01 -26.39 19.61
CA TYR A 162 12.22 -27.20 19.50
C TYR A 162 11.97 -28.71 19.42
N MET A 163 11.06 -29.24 20.24
CA MET A 163 10.71 -30.66 20.23
C MET A 163 10.00 -31.08 18.94
N LYS A 164 9.17 -30.20 18.36
CA LYS A 164 8.37 -30.50 17.18
C LYS A 164 9.16 -30.38 15.87
N THR A 165 9.99 -29.35 15.74
CA THR A 165 10.69 -29.06 14.48
C THR A 165 12.16 -29.49 14.45
N GLY A 166 12.71 -29.99 15.56
CA GLY A 166 14.13 -30.32 15.66
C GLY A 166 15.01 -29.06 15.74
N TRP A 167 16.19 -29.17 16.37
CA TRP A 167 17.05 -27.99 16.64
C TRP A 167 17.71 -27.43 15.37
N PHE A 168 17.96 -28.26 14.36
CA PHE A 168 18.33 -27.89 12.99
C PHE A 168 18.18 -29.15 12.13
N THR A 169 17.07 -29.32 11.43
CA THR A 169 17.07 -30.14 10.21
C THR A 169 17.00 -29.18 9.04
N ILE A 170 18.18 -28.96 8.45
CA ILE A 170 18.33 -28.45 7.08
C ILE A 170 17.75 -29.50 6.14
#